data_AF-A0AA40KG60-F1
#
_entry.id   AF-A0AA40KG60-F1
#
_cell.length_a   1.000
_cell.length_b   1.000
_cell.length_c   1.000
_cell.angle_alpha   90.00
_cell.angle_beta   90.00
_cell.angle_gamma   90.00
#
_symmetry.space_group_name_H-M   'P 1'
#
loop_
_entity.id
_entity.type
_entity.pdbx_description
1 polymer ?
#
loop_
_entity_poly.entity_id
_entity_poly.type
_entity_poly.pdbx_seq_one_letter_code
_entity_poly.pdbx_strand_id
1 'polypeptide(L)' 'MPDSELFELISENKSMSRKLEEYEGQKSTSISTAKRLAEFLGDQMVKDAGLACKYIIANKPQGAPVTER' A
#
# COMPACT_ATOMS: atom_id res chain seq x y z
N MET A 1 -1.17 23.85 9.10
CA MET A 1 -1.72 22.73 8.33
C MET A 1 -2.23 21.69 9.33
N PRO A 2 -3.53 21.40 9.37
CA PRO A 2 -4.10 20.31 10.16
C PRO A 2 -3.62 18.95 9.63
N ASP A 3 -3.62 17.94 10.50
CA ASP A 3 -3.17 16.59 10.14
C ASP A 3 -3.94 16.00 8.95
N SER A 4 -5.24 16.26 8.86
CA SER A 4 -6.07 15.79 7.73
C SER A 4 -5.61 16.36 6.39
N GLU A 5 -5.30 17.66 6.35
CA GLU A 5 -4.79 18.35 5.16
C GLU A 5 -3.40 17.82 4.80
N LEU A 6 -2.55 17.58 5.82
CA LEU A 6 -1.24 16.96 5.60
C LEU A 6 -1.37 15.59 4.94
N PHE A 7 -2.22 14.70 5.47
CA PHE A 7 -2.40 13.36 4.91
C PHE A 7 -2.97 13.38 3.49
N GLU A 8 -3.87 14.30 3.17
CA GLU A 8 -4.35 14.47 1.78
C GLU A 8 -3.23 14.87 0.83
N LEU A 9 -2.33 15.75 1.26
CA LEU A 9 -1.21 16.23 0.44
C LEU A 9 -0.09 15.21 0.26
N ILE A 10 0.22 14.39 1.29
CA ILE A 10 1.38 13.49 1.25
C ILE A 10 1.04 12.05 0.85
N SER A 11 -0.24 11.67 0.86
CA SER A 11 -0.64 10.31 0.54
C SER A 11 -0.71 10.09 -0.97
N GLU A 12 -0.20 8.95 -1.41
CA GLU A 12 -0.37 8.48 -2.78
C GLU A 12 -1.51 7.45 -2.81
N ASN A 13 -2.36 7.49 -3.83
CA ASN A 13 -3.42 6.51 -4.04
C ASN A 13 -3.26 5.81 -5.39
N LYS A 14 -3.13 4.48 -5.37
CA LYS A 14 -3.03 3.64 -6.57
C LYS A 14 -4.03 2.50 -6.53
N SER A 15 -4.82 2.36 -7.59
CA SER A 15 -5.74 1.24 -7.75
C SER A 15 -5.04 0.04 -8.39
N MET A 16 -5.22 -1.14 -7.80
CA MET A 16 -4.74 -2.40 -8.37
C MET A 16 -5.75 -2.97 -9.36
N SER A 17 -5.31 -3.30 -10.58
CA SER A 17 -6.19 -3.82 -11.63
C SER A 17 -6.49 -5.32 -11.52
N ARG A 18 -5.69 -6.06 -10.75
CA ARG A 18 -5.83 -7.50 -10.49
C ARG A 18 -5.80 -7.80 -8.99
N LYS A 19 -6.06 -9.05 -8.62
CA LYS A 19 -6.00 -9.50 -7.21
C LYS A 19 -4.55 -9.58 -6.73
N LEU A 20 -4.34 -9.48 -5.43
CA LEU A 20 -2.98 -9.51 -4.84
C LEU A 20 -2.21 -10.80 -5.19
N GLU A 21 -2.90 -11.94 -5.21
CA GLU A 21 -2.32 -13.25 -5.54
C GLU A 21 -1.75 -13.31 -6.98
N GLU A 22 -2.32 -12.55 -7.91
CA GLU A 22 -1.88 -12.51 -9.31
C GLU A 22 -0.57 -11.71 -9.52
N TYR A 23 -0.12 -10.98 -8.49
CA TYR A 23 1.13 -10.22 -8.49
C TYR A 23 2.27 -10.94 -7.76
N GLU A 24 2.14 -12.23 -7.46
CA GLU A 24 3.19 -13.01 -6.80
C GLU A 24 4.54 -12.88 -7.53
N GLY A 25 5.63 -12.70 -6.76
CA GLY A 25 6.98 -12.47 -7.28
C GLY A 25 7.28 -11.04 -7.73
N GLN A 26 6.29 -10.16 -7.84
CA GLN A 26 6.51 -8.75 -8.18
C GLN A 26 6.69 -7.87 -6.94
N LYS A 27 7.47 -6.79 -7.08
CA LYS A 27 7.69 -5.79 -6.03
C LYS A 27 7.18 -4.43 -6.48
N SER A 28 6.24 -3.86 -5.72
CA SER A 28 5.78 -2.48 -5.88
C SER A 28 5.26 -1.94 -4.54
N THR A 29 5.14 -0.62 -4.43
CA THR A 29 4.58 0.03 -3.24
C THR A 29 3.12 -0.38 -2.99
N SER A 30 2.32 -0.53 -4.05
CA SER A 30 0.94 -1.01 -3.97
C SER A 30 0.86 -2.46 -3.46
N ILE A 31 1.74 -3.35 -3.91
CA ILE A 31 1.78 -4.74 -3.44
C ILE A 31 2.10 -4.80 -1.95
N SER A 32 3.10 -4.05 -1.49
CA SER A 32 3.45 -3.99 -0.06
C SER A 32 2.35 -3.38 0.79
N THR A 33 1.65 -2.37 0.26
CA THR A 33 0.48 -1.77 0.93
C THR A 33 -0.65 -2.79 1.06
N ALA A 34 -1.00 -3.49 -0.02
CA ALA A 34 -2.05 -4.51 -0.01
C ALA A 34 -1.72 -5.65 0.98
N LYS A 35 -0.47 -6.13 1.02
CA LYS A 35 -0.03 -7.14 2.00
C LYS A 35 -0.19 -6.66 3.45
N ARG A 36 0.25 -5.44 3.75
CA ARG A 36 0.08 -4.84 5.09
C ARG A 36 -1.39 -4.66 5.46
N LEU A 37 -2.25 -4.29 4.50
CA LEU A 37 -3.69 -4.19 4.73
C LEU A 37 -4.30 -5.57 5.04
N ALA A 38 -3.90 -6.62 4.33
CA ALA A 38 -4.35 -7.99 4.60
C ALA A 38 -3.87 -8.47 5.98
N GLU A 39 -2.61 -8.23 6.33
CA GLU A 39 -2.05 -8.58 7.64
C GLU A 39 -2.76 -7.84 8.79
N PHE A 40 -3.13 -6.58 8.58
CA PHE A 40 -3.71 -5.73 9.63
C PHE A 40 -5.23 -5.88 9.76
N LEU A 41 -5.96 -5.92 8.64
CA LEU A 41 -7.43 -5.91 8.59
C LEU A 41 -8.03 -7.27 8.19
N GLY A 42 -7.21 -8.22 7.76
CA GLY A 42 -7.59 -9.56 7.32
C GLY A 42 -7.61 -9.74 5.80
N ASP A 43 -7.43 -10.99 5.37
CA ASP A 43 -7.29 -11.38 3.95
C ASP A 43 -8.49 -11.01 3.07
N GLN A 44 -9.67 -10.79 3.67
CA GLN A 44 -10.87 -10.36 2.96
C GLN A 44 -10.67 -9.03 2.22
N MET A 45 -9.76 -8.16 2.70
CA MET A 45 -9.48 -6.85 2.09
C MET A 45 -8.82 -6.93 0.71
N VAL A 46 -8.19 -8.05 0.36
CA VAL A 46 -7.36 -8.19 -0.85
C VAL A 46 -7.89 -9.23 -1.84
N LYS A 47 -9.10 -9.74 -1.60
CA LYS A 47 -9.70 -10.82 -2.40
C LYS A 47 -10.16 -10.41 -3.80
N ASP A 48 -10.53 -9.15 -3.94
CA ASP A 48 -11.10 -8.62 -5.17
C ASP A 48 -10.13 -7.65 -5.84
N ALA A 49 -10.26 -7.56 -7.17
CA ALA A 49 -9.54 -6.55 -7.94
C ALA A 49 -10.12 -5.15 -7.64
N GLY A 50 -9.35 -4.11 -7.93
CA GLY A 50 -9.78 -2.72 -7.73
C GLY A 50 -9.46 -2.15 -6.35
N LEU A 51 -8.65 -2.85 -5.53
CA LEU A 51 -8.20 -2.33 -4.24
C LEU A 51 -7.47 -0.98 -4.40
N ALA A 52 -7.97 0.04 -3.71
CA ALA A 52 -7.32 1.33 -3.60
C ALA A 52 -6.22 1.27 -2.53
N CYS A 53 -4.97 1.25 -2.98
CA CYS A 53 -3.80 1.31 -2.11
C CYS A 53 -3.46 2.78 -1.85
N LYS A 54 -4.01 3.34 -0.77
CA LYS A 54 -3.62 4.66 -0.25
C LYS A 54 -2.53 4.50 0.79
N TYR A 55 -1.34 5.05 0.54
CA TYR A 55 -0.17 4.87 1.41
C TYR A 55 0.68 6.14 1.54
N ILE A 56 1.57 6.11 2.52
CA ILE A 56 2.69 7.05 2.70
C ILE A 56 3.98 6.24 2.78
N ILE A 57 5.13 6.85 2.46
CA ILE A 57 6.43 6.19 2.58
C ILE A 57 7.04 6.52 3.94
N ALA A 58 7.27 5.49 4.75
CA ALA A 58 7.92 5.66 6.05
C ALA A 58 9.41 6.01 5.89
N ASN A 59 9.94 6.83 6.80
CA ASN A 59 11.38 7.13 6.83
C ASN A 59 12.22 5.91 7.27
N LYS A 60 11.65 5.05 8.12
CA LYS A 60 12.32 3.86 8.65
C LYS A 60 11.78 2.59 7.99
N PRO A 61 12.59 1.53 7.86
CA PRO A 61 14.02 1.47 8.16
C PRO A 61 14.87 2.23 7.13
N GLN A 62 15.90 2.93 7.60
CA GLN A 62 16.75 3.74 6.72
C GLN A 62 17.57 2.83 5.80
N GLY A 63 17.67 3.19 4.51
CA GLY A 63 18.40 2.40 3.51
C GLY A 63 17.59 1.25 2.88
N ALA A 64 16.40 0.93 3.38
CA ALA A 64 15.54 -0.06 2.75
C ALA A 64 14.91 0.46 1.45
N PRO A 65 14.63 -0.43 0.48
CA PRO A 65 13.93 -0.08 -0.75
C PRO A 65 12.61 0.65 -0.46
N VAL A 66 12.24 1.62 -1.32
CA VAL A 66 10.96 2.35 -1.19
C VAL A 66 9.77 1.39 -1.20
N THR A 67 9.86 0.27 -1.91
CA THR A 67 8.81 -0.76 -1.93
C THR A 67 8.61 -1.45 -0.59
N GLU A 68 9.54 -1.33 0.37
CA GLU A 68 9.48 -1.99 1.68
C GLU A 68 9.21 -0.98 2.82
N ARG A 69 8.96 0.29 2.49
CA ARG A 69 8.76 1.39 3.46
C ARG A 69 7.35 1.95 3.39
#